data_AF-A0AAW2SHK1-F1
#
_entry.id   AF-A0AAW2SHK1-F1
#
_cell.length_a   1.000
_cell.length_b   1.000
_cell.length_c   1.000
_cell.angle_alpha   90.00
_cell.angle_beta   90.00
_cell.angle_gamma   90.00
#
_symmetry.space_group_name_H-M   'P 1'
#
loop_
_entity.id
_entity.type
_entity.pdbx_description
1 polymer ?
#
loop_
_entity_poly.entity_id
_entity_poly.type
_entity_poly.pdbx_seq_one_letter_code
_entity_poly.pdbx_strand_id
1 'polypeptide(L)' 'MDLRKVVKSSLSGVDKSISAMYKRLQKNLTSEELLPSLWDKCKKEFLDKYDSFAQLVAKIYPTETIPAVSEMRELLASM' A
#
# COMPACT_ATOMS: atom_id res chain seq x y z
N MET A 1 -18.67 -7.90 -13.07
CA MET A 1 -17.27 -7.77 -12.59
C MET A 1 -17.02 -8.90 -11.62
N ASP A 2 -15.95 -9.64 -11.82
CA ASP A 2 -15.51 -10.69 -10.88
C ASP A 2 -14.59 -10.01 -9.84
N LEU A 3 -14.94 -10.09 -8.55
CA LEU A 3 -14.19 -9.46 -7.47
C LEU A 3 -12.72 -9.90 -7.45
N ARG A 4 -12.43 -11.13 -7.87
CA ARG A 4 -11.06 -11.63 -8.07
C ARG A 4 -10.28 -10.80 -9.09
N LYS A 5 -10.91 -10.45 -10.23
CA LYS A 5 -10.29 -9.60 -11.25
C LYS A 5 -10.02 -8.19 -10.72
N VAL A 6 -10.93 -7.66 -9.92
CA VAL A 6 -10.77 -6.35 -9.27
C VAL A 6 -9.56 -6.37 -8.34
N VAL A 7 -9.48 -7.34 -7.41
CA VAL A 7 -8.35 -7.50 -6.48
C VAL A 7 -7.01 -7.57 -7.23
N LYS A 8 -6.92 -8.44 -8.24
CA LYS A 8 -5.70 -8.59 -9.04
C LYS A 8 -5.29 -7.29 -9.73
N SER A 9 -6.25 -6.59 -10.34
CA SER A 9 -5.99 -5.32 -11.03
C SER A 9 -5.51 -4.23 -10.07
N SER A 10 -6.13 -4.12 -8.88
CA SER A 10 -5.76 -3.13 -7.87
C SER A 10 -4.35 -3.37 -7.31
N LEU A 11 -3.97 -4.63 -7.08
CA LEU A 11 -2.65 -4.98 -6.55
C LEU A 11 -1.53 -4.85 -7.59
N SER A 12 -1.84 -5.04 -8.88
CA SER A 12 -0.83 -4.96 -9.95
C SER A 12 -0.20 -3.58 -10.16
N GLY A 13 -0.82 -2.51 -9.65
CA GLY A 13 -0.34 -1.13 -9.77
C GLY A 13 -0.09 -0.44 -8.43
N VAL A 14 0.03 -1.22 -7.35
CA VAL A 14 0.16 -0.67 -5.99
C VAL A 14 1.47 0.09 -5.79
N ASP A 15 2.57 -0.38 -6.39
CA ASP A 15 3.88 0.26 -6.46
C ASP A 15 3.82 1.69 -7.04
N LYS A 16 3.14 1.83 -8.19
CA LYS A 16 2.94 3.11 -8.86
C LYS A 16 2.08 4.04 -8.03
N SER A 17 1.06 3.49 -7.39
CA SER A 17 0.13 4.24 -6.53
C SER A 17 0.84 4.78 -5.28
N ILE A 18 1.66 3.95 -4.62
CA ILE A 18 2.51 4.33 -3.49
C ILE A 18 3.51 5.41 -3.90
N SER A 19 4.21 5.22 -5.02
CA SER A 19 5.16 6.21 -5.55
C SER A 19 4.49 7.55 -5.85
N ALA A 20 3.28 7.52 -6.43
CA ALA A 20 2.51 8.72 -6.72
C ALA A 20 2.05 9.43 -5.44
N MET A 21 1.67 8.68 -4.41
CA MET A 21 1.32 9.23 -3.09
C MET A 21 2.50 9.94 -2.44
N TYR A 22 3.68 9.31 -2.43
CA TYR A 22 4.90 9.92 -1.89
C TYR A 22 5.29 11.20 -2.63
N LYS A 23 5.29 11.18 -3.97
CA LYS A 23 5.55 12.38 -4.78
C LYS A 23 4.55 13.51 -4.54
N ARG A 24 3.28 13.18 -4.27
CA ARG A 24 2.26 14.18 -3.91
C ARG A 24 2.53 14.79 -2.54
N LEU A 25 2.94 13.99 -1.56
CA LEU A 25 3.35 14.50 -0.24
C LEU A 25 4.54 15.46 -0.39
N GLN A 26 5.58 15.05 -1.11
CA GLN A 26 6.75 15.90 -1.40
C GLN A 26 6.37 17.24 -2.03
N LYS A 27 5.48 17.25 -3.04
CA LYS A 27 5.14 18.46 -3.78
C LYS A 27 4.23 19.44 -3.03
N ASN A 28 3.41 18.95 -2.10
CA ASN A 28 2.40 19.77 -1.42
C ASN A 28 2.82 20.16 0.00
N LEU A 29 3.90 19.59 0.53
CA LEU A 29 4.46 19.99 1.81
C LEU A 29 5.41 21.17 1.61
N THR A 30 5.09 22.29 2.24
CA THR A 30 5.94 23.49 2.29
C THR A 30 7.10 23.34 3.28
N SER A 31 7.04 22.37 4.19
CA SER A 31 8.09 22.06 5.17
C SER A 31 8.62 20.64 4.93
N GLU A 32 9.85 20.56 4.43
CA GLU A 32 10.53 19.29 4.15
C GLU A 32 10.79 18.46 5.41
N GLU A 33 10.97 19.12 6.56
CA GLU A 33 11.19 18.47 7.86
C GLU A 33 9.97 17.65 8.33
N LEU A 34 8.77 18.00 7.88
CA LEU A 34 7.55 17.27 8.24
C LEU A 34 7.33 16.01 7.39
N LEU A 35 7.95 15.94 6.20
CA LEU A 35 7.74 14.84 5.26
C LEU A 35 8.03 13.46 5.86
N PRO A 36 9.17 13.22 6.57
CA PRO A 36 9.44 11.91 7.16
C PRO A 36 8.36 11.47 8.15
N SER A 37 7.94 12.36 9.05
CA SER A 37 6.94 12.06 10.07
C SER A 37 5.56 11.73 9.48
N LEU A 38 5.15 12.47 8.44
CA LEU A 38 3.91 12.24 7.72
C LEU A 38 3.97 10.95 6.92
N TRP A 39 5.12 10.69 6.28
CA TRP A 39 5.33 9.46 5.54
C TRP A 39 5.26 8.23 6.45
N ASP A 40 5.88 8.28 7.63
CA ASP A 40 5.79 7.22 8.63
C ASP A 40 4.36 6.93 9.05
N LYS A 41 3.55 7.98 9.25
CA LYS A 41 2.11 7.83 9.54
C LYS A 41 1.36 7.19 8.38
N CYS A 42 1.60 7.62 7.14
CA CYS A 42 0.98 7.03 5.96
C CYS A 42 1.35 5.55 5.78
N LYS A 43 2.62 5.19 5.98
CA LYS A 43 3.11 3.81 5.92
C LYS A 43 2.37 2.93 6.95
N LYS A 44 2.25 3.41 8.18
CA LYS A 44 1.54 2.69 9.24
C LYS A 44 0.07 2.47 8.89
N GLU A 45 -0.65 3.52 8.55
CA GLU A 45 -2.08 3.42 8.20
C GLU A 45 -2.34 2.53 6.97
N PHE A 46 -1.44 2.55 5.98
CA PHE A 46 -1.52 1.65 4.84
C PHE A 46 -1.32 0.19 5.26
N LEU A 47 -0.27 -0.11 6.03
CA LEU A 47 0.04 -1.47 6.45
C LEU A 47 -1.05 -2.08 7.34
N ASP A 48 -1.63 -1.29 8.27
CA ASP A 48 -2.71 -1.75 9.15
C ASP A 48 -3.96 -2.15 8.32
N LYS A 49 -4.30 -1.36 7.30
CA LYS A 49 -5.42 -1.65 6.39
C LYS A 49 -5.09 -2.82 5.46
N TYR A 50 -3.85 -2.89 4.97
CA TYR A 50 -3.40 -3.95 4.07
C TYR A 50 -3.39 -5.31 4.76
N ASP A 51 -2.96 -5.38 6.02
CA ASP A 51 -2.98 -6.61 6.81
C ASP A 51 -4.42 -7.13 6.99
N SER A 52 -5.34 -6.25 7.38
CA SER A 52 -6.77 -6.58 7.48
C SER A 52 -7.34 -7.08 6.16
N PHE A 53 -6.98 -6.42 5.04
CA PHE A 53 -7.36 -6.84 3.69
C PHE A 53 -6.78 -8.22 3.33
N ALA A 54 -5.50 -8.46 3.62
CA ALA A 54 -4.84 -9.71 3.29
C ALA A 54 -5.46 -10.90 4.03
N GLN A 55 -5.81 -10.72 5.31
CA GLN A 55 -6.56 -11.71 6.08
C GLN A 55 -7.93 -12.02 5.47
N LEU A 56 -8.65 -10.99 4.99
CA LEU A 56 -9.94 -11.17 4.32
C LEU A 56 -9.80 -11.90 2.98
N VAL A 57 -8.80 -11.55 2.18
CA VAL A 57 -8.55 -12.24 0.90
C VAL A 57 -8.21 -13.70 1.15
N ALA A 58 -7.33 -14.02 2.10
CA ALA A 58 -6.99 -15.39 2.42
C ALA A 58 -8.21 -16.22 2.87
N LYS A 59 -9.15 -15.58 3.59
CA LYS A 59 -10.41 -16.22 4.04
C LYS A 59 -11.39 -16.49 2.89
N ILE A 60 -11.54 -15.54 1.96
CA ILE A 60 -12.56 -15.60 0.89
C ILE A 60 -12.02 -16.30 -0.36
N TYR A 61 -10.73 -16.14 -0.64
CA TYR A 61 -10.02 -16.59 -1.83
C TYR A 61 -8.72 -17.34 -1.47
N PRO A 62 -8.80 -18.49 -0.80
CA PRO A 62 -7.63 -19.18 -0.26
C PRO A 62 -6.62 -19.65 -1.33
N THR A 63 -7.03 -19.73 -2.60
CA THR A 63 -6.17 -20.11 -3.72
C THR A 63 -5.53 -18.90 -4.42
N GLU A 64 -5.91 -17.68 -4.07
CA GLU A 64 -5.32 -16.48 -4.66
C GLU A 64 -4.08 -16.06 -3.88
N THR A 65 -3.03 -15.75 -4.61
CA THR A 65 -1.80 -15.19 -4.04
C THR A 65 -1.81 -13.67 -4.23
N ILE A 66 -1.63 -12.96 -3.13
CA ILE A 66 -1.42 -11.52 -3.11
C ILE A 66 -0.04 -11.25 -2.49
N PRO A 67 0.56 -10.07 -2.71
CA PRO A 67 1.81 -9.72 -2.04
C PRO A 67 1.67 -9.84 -0.52
N ALA A 68 2.72 -10.30 0.15
CA ALA A 68 2.72 -10.36 1.60
C ALA A 68 2.78 -8.96 2.22
N VAL A 69 2.34 -8.86 3.48
CA VAL A 69 2.47 -7.62 4.28
C VAL A 69 3.96 -7.21 4.38
N SER A 70 4.87 -8.17 4.42
CA SER A 70 6.32 -7.93 4.40
C SER A 70 6.79 -7.27 3.10
N GLU A 71 6.33 -7.76 1.94
CA GLU A 71 6.66 -7.16 0.63
C GLU A 71 6.16 -5.71 0.55
N MET A 72 4.94 -5.44 1.04
CA MET A 72 4.42 -4.07 1.11
C MET A 72 5.24 -3.18 2.04
N ARG A 73 5.72 -3.72 3.17
CA ARG A 73 6.58 -2.98 4.09
C ARG A 73 7.91 -2.60 3.45
N GLU A 74 8.53 -3.53 2.73
CA GLU A 74 9.78 -3.29 2.00
C GLU A 74 9.60 -2.25 0.89
N LEU A 75 8.51 -2.38 0.11
CA LEU A 75 8.15 -1.40 -0.93
C LEU A 75 7.99 0.00 -0.35
N LEU A 76 7.29 0.15 0.77
CA LEU A 76 7.12 1.44 1.45
C LEU A 76 8.42 1.98 2.05
N ALA A 77 9.33 1.12 2.47
CA ALA A 77 10.64 1.49 3.01
C ALA A 77 11.63 1.95 1.92
N SER A 78 11.38 1.58 0.66
CA SER A 78 12.22 1.97 -0.49
C SER A 78 11.98 3.40 -1.00
N MET A 79 11.03 4.13 -0.40
CA MET A 79 10.60 5.49 -0.79
C MET A 79 11.08 6.56 0.19
#